data_AF-A0A962PSM3-F1
#
_entry.id   AF-A0A962PSM3-F1
#
_cell.length_a   1.000
_cell.length_b   1.000
_cell.length_c   1.000
_cell.angle_alpha   90.00
_cell.angle_beta   90.00
_cell.angle_gamma   90.00
#
_symmetry.space_group_name_H-M   'P 1'
#
loop_
_entity.id
_entity.type
_entity.pdbx_description
1 polymer ?
#
loop_
_entity_poly.entity_id
_entity_poly.type
_entity_poly.pdbx_seq_one_letter_code
_entity_poly.pdbx_strand_id
1 'polypeptide(L)' 'PNTAQELNATMVVRIPIEEASAKVRSGPPIDDEEDYGLPIWAGVLPIYSRPGTPEPCPRLPAGIEVPGYISVSDSSGA' A
#
# COMPACT_ATOMS: atom_id res chain seq x y z
N PRO A 1 -19.02 18.65 -9.65
CA PRO A 1 -18.09 19.78 -9.95
C PRO A 1 -17.75 20.48 -8.63
N ASN A 2 -16.52 20.96 -8.48
CA ASN A 2 -16.09 21.61 -7.23
C ASN A 2 -16.64 23.05 -7.16
N THR A 3 -17.00 23.49 -5.97
CA THR A 3 -17.56 24.82 -5.70
C THR A 3 -16.49 25.83 -5.27
N ALA A 4 -16.79 27.13 -5.37
CA ALA A 4 -15.88 28.19 -4.91
C ALA A 4 -15.60 28.11 -3.39
N GLN A 5 -16.59 27.68 -2.60
CA GLN A 5 -16.41 27.50 -1.15
C GLN A 5 -15.42 26.38 -0.83
N GLU A 6 -15.53 25.23 -1.51
CA GLU A 6 -14.62 24.09 -1.32
C GLU A 6 -13.17 24.45 -1.70
N LEU A 7 -13.00 25.21 -2.79
CA LEU A 7 -11.68 25.68 -3.23
C LEU A 7 -11.07 26.65 -2.21
N ASN A 8 -11.83 27.63 -1.72
CA ASN A 8 -11.34 28.60 -0.73
C ASN A 8 -11.04 27.96 0.63
N ALA A 9 -11.67 26.83 0.96
CA ALA A 9 -11.46 26.10 2.20
C ALA A 9 -10.25 25.13 2.16
N THR A 10 -9.63 24.92 0.99
CA THR A 10 -8.57 23.92 0.81
C THR A 10 -7.23 24.59 0.49
N MET A 11 -6.25 24.47 1.38
CA MET A 11 -4.87 24.90 1.11
C MET A 11 -4.08 23.79 0.42
N VAL A 12 -3.36 24.12 -0.66
CA VAL A 12 -2.45 23.21 -1.35
C VAL A 12 -1.01 23.65 -1.12
N VAL A 13 -0.17 22.73 -0.64
CA VAL A 13 1.26 22.97 -0.44
C VAL A 13 2.05 22.08 -1.40
N ARG A 14 3.09 22.66 -2.01
CA ARG A 14 4.04 21.96 -2.88
C ARG A 14 5.43 22.04 -2.26
N ILE A 15 6.04 20.89 -2.03
CA ILE A 15 7.43 20.79 -1.58
C ILE A 15 8.24 20.15 -2.70
N PRO A 16 9.14 20.89 -3.37
CA PRO A 16 10.08 20.29 -4.32
C PRO A 16 11.07 19.41 -3.57
N ILE A 17 11.38 18.23 -4.12
CA ILE A 17 12.47 17.40 -3.61
C ILE A 17 13.74 17.86 -4.33
N GLU A 18 14.56 18.65 -3.66
CA GLU A 18 15.89 19.07 -4.17
C GLU A 18 16.94 17.98 -3.92
N GLU A 19 16.84 17.31 -2.76
CA GLU A 19 17.69 16.19 -2.37
C GLU A 19 16.86 15.15 -1.62
N ALA A 20 17.17 13.86 -1.84
CA ALA A 20 16.60 12.75 -1.10
C ALA A 20 17.62 11.60 -0.99
N SER A 21 17.55 10.86 0.11
CA SER A 21 18.25 9.59 0.27
C SER A 21 17.28 8.50 0.73
N ALA A 22 17.54 7.27 0.30
CA ALA A 22 16.74 6.11 0.66
C ALA A 22 17.65 4.88 0.83
N LYS A 23 17.21 3.92 1.64
CA LYS A 23 17.90 2.65 1.84
C LYS A 23 16.92 1.50 1.63
N VAL A 24 17.38 0.48 0.91
CA VAL A 24 16.62 -0.74 0.64
C VAL A 24 17.42 -1.92 1.19
N ARG A 25 16.72 -2.84 1.88
CA ARG A 25 17.23 -4.17 2.21
C ARG A 25 16.24 -5.20 1.65
N SER A 26 16.76 -6.16 0.90
CA SER A 26 16.03 -7.32 0.41
C SER A 26 16.91 -8.56 0.53
N GLY A 27 16.31 -9.74 0.39
CA GLY A 27 17.04 -11.01 0.49
C GLY A 27 16.97 -11.66 1.87
N PRO A 28 17.66 -12.81 2.04
CA PRO A 28 17.58 -13.64 3.24
C PRO A 28 18.22 -12.98 4.48
N PRO A 29 18.05 -13.59 5.67
CA PRO A 29 18.94 -13.36 6.81
C PRO A 29 20.42 -13.55 6.41
N ILE A 30 21.30 -12.79 7.05
CA ILE A 30 22.75 -12.95 6.94
C ILE A 30 23.22 -13.23 8.36
N ASP A 31 23.63 -14.48 8.60
CA ASP A 31 24.09 -14.97 9.90
C ASP A 31 25.60 -15.26 9.87
N ASP A 32 26.19 -15.44 11.05
CA ASP A 32 27.59 -15.80 11.22
C ASP A 32 27.83 -17.29 10.87
N GLU A 33 29.05 -17.65 10.45
CA GLU A 33 29.36 -19.00 9.92
C GLU A 33 29.02 -20.13 10.92
N GLU A 34 29.21 -19.89 12.22
CA GLU A 34 28.92 -20.85 13.28
C GLU A 34 27.42 -21.15 13.47
N ASP A 35 26.55 -20.20 13.09
CA ASP A 35 25.10 -20.31 13.28
C ASP A 35 24.42 -21.19 12.21
N TYR A 36 25.02 -21.33 11.02
CA TYR A 36 24.46 -22.17 9.94
C TYR A 36 24.38 -23.66 10.30
N GLY A 37 25.14 -24.12 11.30
CA GLY A 37 25.09 -25.49 11.81
C GLY A 37 23.97 -25.77 12.81
N LEU A 38 23.29 -24.72 13.31
CA LEU A 38 22.25 -24.85 14.31
C LEU A 38 20.92 -25.32 13.68
N PRO A 39 20.17 -26.23 14.34
CA PRO A 39 18.88 -26.70 13.83
C PRO A 39 17.75 -25.69 14.15
N ILE A 40 17.88 -24.45 13.68
CA ILE A 40 16.95 -23.34 13.93
C ILE A 40 16.39 -22.84 12.58
N TRP A 41 15.13 -22.42 12.56
CA TRP A 41 14.52 -21.84 11.36
C TRP A 41 15.04 -20.41 11.11
N ALA A 42 15.46 -20.13 9.88
CA ALA A 42 15.76 -18.81 9.37
C ALA A 42 15.09 -18.60 8.01
N GLY A 43 14.53 -17.42 7.79
CA GLY A 43 13.82 -17.12 6.55
C GLY A 43 13.29 -15.69 6.49
N VAL A 44 12.57 -15.40 5.40
CA VAL A 44 11.87 -14.13 5.20
C VAL A 44 10.38 -14.40 5.25
N LEU A 45 9.64 -13.64 6.05
CA LEU A 45 8.18 -13.56 5.97
C LEU A 45 7.82 -12.33 5.11
N PRO A 46 7.39 -12.51 3.85
CA PRO A 46 7.03 -11.39 2.99
C PRO A 46 5.78 -10.68 3.52
N ILE A 47 5.80 -9.35 3.49
CA ILE A 47 4.64 -8.51 3.85
C ILE A 47 4.30 -7.66 2.64
N TYR A 48 3.04 -7.72 2.21
CA TYR A 48 2.53 -6.97 1.08
C TYR A 48 1.37 -6.07 1.51
N SER A 49 1.32 -4.86 0.96
CA SER A 49 0.14 -4.00 1.03
C SER A 49 -0.68 -4.19 -0.24
N ARG A 50 -1.96 -4.56 -0.09
CA ARG A 50 -2.88 -4.74 -1.23
C ARG A 50 -4.21 -4.01 -0.97
N PRO A 51 -4.86 -3.47 -2.01
CA PRO A 51 -6.24 -2.99 -1.90
C PRO A 51 -7.19 -4.11 -1.51
N GLY A 52 -8.20 -3.78 -0.70
CA GLY A 52 -9.32 -4.69 -0.38
C GLY A 52 -10.46 -4.60 -1.39
N THR A 53 -11.49 -5.44 -1.20
CA THR A 53 -12.75 -5.34 -1.94
C THR A 53 -13.47 -4.03 -1.58
N PRO A 54 -13.99 -3.26 -2.56
CA PRO A 54 -14.75 -2.05 -2.30
C PRO A 54 -16.01 -2.34 -1.49
N GLU A 55 -16.16 -1.67 -0.36
CA GLU A 55 -17.34 -1.74 0.47
C GLU A 55 -18.22 -0.50 0.22
N PRO A 56 -19.44 -0.66 -0.35
CA PRO A 56 -20.28 0.49 -0.65
C PRO A 56 -20.82 1.13 0.63
N CYS A 57 -20.95 2.46 0.61
CA CYS A 57 -21.59 3.19 1.70
C CYS A 57 -23.04 2.70 1.90
N PRO A 58 -23.50 2.44 3.14
CA PRO A 58 -24.89 2.01 3.39
C PRO A 58 -25.96 3.00 2.91
N ARG A 59 -25.59 4.27 2.71
CA ARG A 59 -26.46 5.33 2.18
C ARG A 59 -26.36 5.51 0.66
N LEU A 60 -25.58 4.66 -0.03
CA LEU A 60 -25.48 4.70 -1.49
C LEU A 60 -26.84 4.29 -2.10
N PRO A 61 -27.42 5.09 -3.00
CA PRO A 61 -28.61 4.69 -3.73
C PRO A 61 -28.43 3.37 -4.49
N ALA A 62 -29.50 2.58 -4.56
CA ALA A 62 -29.48 1.32 -5.29
C ALA A 62 -29.16 1.51 -6.79
N GLY A 63 -28.47 0.55 -7.38
CA GLY A 63 -28.13 0.53 -8.80
C GLY A 63 -26.91 1.37 -9.19
N ILE A 64 -26.23 2.01 -8.23
CA ILE A 64 -24.94 2.67 -8.49
C ILE A 64 -23.83 1.64 -8.32
N GLU A 65 -23.18 1.31 -9.44
CA GLU A 65 -22.08 0.35 -9.46
C GLU A 65 -20.73 0.99 -9.07
N VAL A 66 -19.77 0.14 -8.69
CA VAL A 66 -18.39 0.54 -8.46
C VAL A 66 -17.81 1.11 -9.76
N PRO A 67 -17.26 2.34 -9.76
CA PRO A 67 -16.66 2.91 -10.97
C PRO A 67 -15.52 2.05 -11.52
N GLY A 68 -15.44 1.90 -12.84
CA GLY A 68 -14.45 1.01 -13.49
C GLY A 68 -12.97 1.37 -13.27
N TYR A 69 -12.66 2.58 -12.77
CA TYR A 69 -11.31 2.96 -12.38
C TYR A 69 -10.90 2.45 -10.98
N ILE A 70 -11.84 1.86 -10.23
CA ILE A 70 -11.56 1.16 -8.97
C ILE A 70 -11.31 -0.30 -9.31
N SER A 71 -10.03 -0.64 -9.55
CA SER A 71 -9.62 -2.01 -9.80
C SER A 71 -9.28 -2.72 -8.50
N VAL A 72 -9.90 -3.88 -8.27
CA VAL A 72 -9.49 -4.83 -7.23
C VAL A 72 -8.58 -5.85 -7.88
N SER A 73 -7.36 -5.99 -7.37
CA SER A 73 -6.50 -7.09 -7.76
C SER A 73 -7.03 -8.36 -7.09
N ASP A 74 -7.69 -9.23 -7.86
CA ASP A 74 -8.11 -10.53 -7.38
C ASP A 74 -6.85 -11.33 -7.02
N SER A 75 -6.78 -11.85 -5.79
CA SER A 75 -5.65 -12.66 -5.33
C SER A 75 -6.15 -13.82 -4.49
N SER A 76 -6.61 -14.86 -5.17
CA SER A 76 -6.43 -16.22 -4.68
C SER A 76 -4.95 -16.39 -4.35
N GLY A 77 -4.66 -16.45 -3.05
CA GLY A 77 -3.30 -16.35 -2.53
C GLY A 77 -2.39 -17.47 -3.04
N ALA A 78 -1.23 -17.06 -3.54
CA ALA A 78 0.03 -17.79 -3.54
C ALA A 78 1.16 -16.75 -3.63
#